data_AF-A0AAD6SP08-F1
#
_entry.id   AF-A0AAD6SP08-F1
#
_cell.length_a   1.000
_cell.length_b   1.000
_cell.length_c   1.000
_cell.angle_alpha   90.00
_cell.angle_beta   90.00
_cell.angle_gamma   90.00
#
_symmetry.space_group_name_H-M   'P 1'
#
loop_
_entity.id
_entity.type
_entity.pdbx_description
1 polymer ?
#
loop_
_entity_poly.entity_id
_entity_poly.type
_entity_poly.pdbx_seq_one_letter_code
_entity_poly.pdbx_strand_id
1 'polypeptide(L)'
;MPFIGKGRWVLPLRLLKDKKVMEQVYELGKEMEARLEKASVVRTDEENPQTIFKHFKDEIITLFRDRDKILVPKLDKEIREMQKNLKETLNSGTISEQERCTEGAAIQEKIDMTEKIRYQKIRDNTAARNRLEEQGKAGPIPKA
;
A
#
# COMPACT_ATOMS: atom_id res chain seq x y z
N MET A 1 -28.41 5.81 7.98
CA MET A 1 -26.94 5.85 7.86
C MET A 1 -26.56 6.08 6.41
N PRO A 2 -25.65 7.00 6.07
CA PRO A 2 -25.17 7.13 4.69
C PRO A 2 -24.42 5.87 4.27
N PHE A 3 -24.67 5.40 3.04
CA PHE A 3 -24.01 4.22 2.48
C PHE A 3 -22.57 4.56 2.11
N ILE A 4 -21.61 4.00 2.85
CA ILE A 4 -20.17 4.14 2.57
C ILE A 4 -19.76 2.98 1.65
N GLY A 5 -19.43 3.29 0.40
CA GLY A 5 -18.91 2.32 -0.56
C GLY A 5 -17.52 1.80 -0.18
N LYS A 6 -17.09 0.70 -0.80
CA LYS A 6 -15.84 -0.03 -0.46
C LYS A 6 -14.51 0.73 -0.73
N GLY A 7 -14.57 2.00 -1.12
CA GLY A 7 -13.42 2.80 -1.53
C GLY A 7 -12.82 2.36 -2.87
N ARG A 8 -12.04 3.24 -3.51
CA ARG A 8 -11.27 2.87 -4.71
C ARG A 8 -9.99 2.15 -4.31
N TRP A 9 -9.65 1.09 -5.03
CA TRP A 9 -8.34 0.46 -4.88
C TRP A 9 -7.27 1.38 -5.45
N VAL A 10 -6.15 1.51 -4.73
CA VAL A 10 -4.99 2.32 -5.10
C VAL A 10 -3.76 1.45 -4.93
N LEU A 11 -2.80 1.62 -5.82
CA LEU A 11 -1.51 0.95 -5.78
C LEU A 11 -0.76 1.31 -4.49
N PRO A 12 -0.38 0.32 -3.64
CA PRO A 12 0.41 0.61 -2.46
C PRO A 12 1.81 1.10 -2.85
N LEU A 13 2.17 2.34 -2.47
CA LEU A 13 3.45 2.96 -2.84
C LEU A 13 4.68 2.15 -2.39
N ARG A 14 4.56 1.37 -1.31
CA ARG A 14 5.65 0.50 -0.85
C ARG A 14 6.07 -0.55 -1.88
N LEU A 15 5.15 -0.99 -2.73
CA LEU A 15 5.42 -1.98 -3.77
C LEU A 15 6.27 -1.41 -4.91
N LEU A 16 6.30 -0.08 -5.09
CA LEU A 16 7.19 0.57 -6.06
C LEU A 16 8.68 0.43 -5.70
N LYS A 17 8.98 0.12 -4.43
CA LYS A 17 10.34 -0.14 -3.95
C LYS A 17 10.71 -1.62 -4.00
N ASP A 18 9.76 -2.50 -4.32
CA ASP A 18 10.02 -3.94 -4.43
C ASP A 18 10.66 -4.24 -5.79
N LYS A 19 11.96 -4.55 -5.77
CA LYS A 19 12.75 -4.83 -6.99
C LYS A 19 12.12 -5.93 -7.85
N LYS A 20 11.61 -7.00 -7.22
CA LYS A 20 11.04 -8.13 -7.95
C LYS A 20 9.78 -7.73 -8.69
N VAL A 21 8.91 -6.94 -8.06
CA VAL A 21 7.71 -6.41 -8.74
C VAL A 21 8.10 -5.50 -9.88
N MET A 22 9.06 -4.60 -9.66
CA MET A 22 9.46 -3.63 -10.68
C MET A 22 10.16 -4.29 -11.88
N GLU A 23 10.94 -5.34 -11.67
CA GLU A 23 11.50 -6.18 -12.75
C GLU A 23 10.39 -6.82 -13.58
N GLN A 24 9.36 -7.38 -12.94
CA GLN A 24 8.23 -7.97 -13.65
C GLN A 24 7.41 -6.91 -14.42
N VAL A 25 7.21 -5.72 -13.83
CA VAL A 25 6.56 -4.59 -14.51
C VAL A 25 7.36 -4.17 -15.74
N TYR A 26 8.69 -4.15 -15.64
CA TYR A 26 9.55 -3.80 -16.76
C TYR A 26 9.45 -4.81 -17.92
N GLU A 27 9.43 -6.10 -17.62
CA GLU A 27 9.24 -7.13 -18.65
C GLU A 27 7.85 -7.06 -19.30
N LEU A 28 6.79 -6.82 -18.51
CA LEU A 28 5.44 -6.56 -19.06
C LEU A 28 5.43 -5.31 -19.96
N GLY A 29 6.22 -4.30 -19.62
CA GLY A 29 6.35 -3.07 -20.40
C GLY A 29 6.98 -3.32 -21.77
N LYS A 30 8.04 -4.14 -21.83
CA LYS A 30 8.66 -4.56 -23.10
C LYS A 30 7.70 -5.37 -23.97
N GLU A 31 6.95 -6.27 -23.35
CA GLU A 31 5.96 -7.07 -24.08
C GLU A 31 4.87 -6.16 -24.69
N MET A 32 4.37 -5.21 -23.89
CA MET A 32 3.42 -4.21 -24.35
C MET A 32 3.99 -3.39 -25.52
N GLU A 33 5.23 -2.92 -25.42
CA GLU A 33 5.91 -2.15 -26.49
C GLU A 33 6.00 -2.98 -27.78
N ALA A 34 6.44 -4.24 -27.71
CA ALA A 34 6.50 -5.13 -28.86
C ALA A 34 5.13 -5.39 -29.49
N ARG A 35 4.06 -5.46 -28.68
CA ARG A 35 2.67 -5.57 -29.18
C ARG A 35 2.21 -4.29 -29.84
N LEU A 36 2.54 -3.13 -29.28
CA LEU A 36 2.21 -1.82 -29.86
C LEU A 36 2.89 -1.60 -31.22
N GLU A 37 4.15 -2.01 -31.37
CA GLU A 37 4.86 -1.95 -32.64
C GLU A 37 4.16 -2.80 -33.72
N LYS A 38 3.75 -4.02 -33.38
CA LYS A 38 3.00 -4.89 -34.30
C LYS A 38 1.62 -4.30 -34.66
N ALA A 39 0.89 -3.80 -33.67
CA ALA A 39 -0.42 -3.17 -33.85
C ALA A 39 -0.35 -1.83 -34.60
N SER A 40 0.84 -1.25 -34.78
CA SER A 40 1.01 -0.06 -35.64
C SER A 40 0.86 -0.40 -37.12
N VAL A 41 1.15 -1.65 -37.52
CA VAL A 41 1.10 -2.13 -38.91
C VAL A 41 -0.27 -2.72 -39.25
N VAL A 42 -0.85 -3.51 -38.35
CA VAL A 42 -2.17 -4.15 -38.53
C VAL A 42 -2.99 -3.95 -37.26
N ARG A 43 -4.05 -3.17 -37.33
CA ARG A 43 -4.98 -2.93 -36.21
C ARG A 43 -6.18 -3.86 -36.31
N THR A 44 -6.53 -4.48 -35.19
CA THR A 44 -7.82 -5.17 -35.02
C THR A 44 -8.50 -4.68 -33.74
N ASP A 45 -9.77 -5.02 -33.54
CA ASP A 45 -10.50 -4.65 -32.32
C ASP A 45 -9.85 -5.24 -31.05
N GLU A 46 -9.17 -6.38 -31.19
CA GLU A 46 -8.48 -7.08 -30.12
C GLU A 46 -7.01 -6.61 -29.98
N GLU A 47 -6.35 -6.32 -31.09
CA GLU A 47 -4.96 -5.84 -31.14
C GLU A 47 -4.92 -4.39 -31.63
N ASN A 48 -5.30 -3.49 -30.74
CA ASN A 48 -5.14 -2.05 -30.91
C ASN A 48 -4.48 -1.44 -29.66
N PRO A 49 -3.90 -0.22 -29.77
CA PRO A 49 -3.19 0.40 -28.66
C PRO A 49 -3.98 0.55 -27.37
N GLN A 50 -5.30 0.77 -27.43
CA GLN A 50 -6.13 0.95 -26.23
C GLN A 50 -6.34 -0.38 -25.51
N THR A 51 -6.68 -1.44 -26.25
CA THR A 51 -6.86 -2.79 -25.70
C THR A 51 -5.56 -3.33 -25.13
N ILE A 52 -4.44 -3.15 -25.85
CA ILE A 52 -3.09 -3.54 -25.39
C ILE A 52 -2.72 -2.81 -24.10
N PHE A 53 -2.92 -1.48 -24.05
CA PHE A 53 -2.60 -0.71 -22.86
C PHE A 53 -3.50 -1.04 -21.67
N LYS A 54 -4.78 -1.36 -21.93
CA LYS A 54 -5.70 -1.85 -20.89
C LYS A 54 -5.21 -3.17 -20.31
N HIS A 55 -4.85 -4.14 -21.15
CA HIS A 55 -4.34 -5.44 -20.72
C HIS A 55 -3.11 -5.29 -19.83
N PHE A 56 -2.14 -4.48 -20.27
CA PHE A 56 -0.94 -4.18 -19.49
C PHE A 56 -1.27 -3.62 -18.10
N LYS A 57 -2.22 -2.67 -17.99
CA LYS A 57 -2.64 -2.14 -16.69
C LYS A 57 -3.31 -3.21 -15.82
N ASP A 58 -4.15 -4.05 -16.40
CA ASP A 58 -4.87 -5.11 -15.68
C ASP A 58 -3.88 -6.15 -15.13
N GLU A 59 -2.83 -6.49 -15.89
CA GLU A 59 -1.75 -7.38 -15.46
C GLU A 59 -0.91 -6.76 -14.35
N ILE A 60 -0.52 -5.49 -14.48
CA ILE A 60 0.16 -4.75 -13.41
C ILE A 60 -0.70 -4.78 -12.14
N ILE A 61 -1.98 -4.44 -12.23
CA ILE A 61 -2.87 -4.42 -11.04
C ILE A 61 -2.91 -5.80 -10.38
N THR A 62 -2.99 -6.86 -11.16
CA THR A 62 -3.01 -8.25 -10.67
C THR A 62 -1.70 -8.59 -9.97
N LEU A 63 -0.57 -8.31 -10.63
CA LEU A 63 0.78 -8.52 -10.09
C LEU A 63 0.97 -7.83 -8.74
N PHE A 64 0.60 -6.55 -8.64
CA PHE A 64 0.73 -5.80 -7.40
C PHE A 64 -0.19 -6.35 -6.31
N ARG A 65 -1.43 -6.74 -6.63
CA ARG A 65 -2.36 -7.35 -5.65
C ARG A 65 -1.82 -8.66 -5.11
N ASP A 66 -1.27 -9.50 -5.97
CA ASP A 66 -0.74 -10.80 -5.55
C ASP A 66 0.54 -10.64 -4.72
N ARG A 67 1.39 -9.66 -5.05
CA ARG A 67 2.51 -9.30 -4.17
C ARG A 67 2.02 -8.75 -2.83
N ASP A 68 1.01 -7.89 -2.83
CA ASP A 68 0.43 -7.29 -1.63
C ASP A 68 -0.09 -8.39 -0.67
N LYS A 69 -0.82 -9.39 -1.20
CA LYS A 69 -1.31 -10.55 -0.44
C LYS A 69 -0.19 -11.35 0.24
N ILE A 70 1.03 -11.33 -0.30
CA ILE A 70 2.18 -12.02 0.28
C ILE A 70 2.89 -11.15 1.31
N LEU A 71 3.04 -9.85 1.03
CA LEU A 71 3.81 -8.95 1.89
C LEU A 71 3.04 -8.48 3.11
N VAL A 72 1.73 -8.24 3.01
CA VAL A 72 0.91 -7.81 4.16
C VAL A 72 1.00 -8.83 5.31
N PRO A 73 0.77 -10.13 5.12
CA PRO A 73 0.90 -11.10 6.21
C PRO A 73 2.31 -11.18 6.81
N LYS A 74 3.36 -10.91 6.03
CA LYS A 74 4.74 -10.88 6.54
C LYS A 74 4.95 -9.68 7.47
N LEU A 75 4.50 -8.49 7.06
CA LEU A 75 4.52 -7.30 7.92
C LEU A 75 3.71 -7.52 9.20
N ASP A 76 2.55 -8.16 9.10
CA ASP A 76 1.72 -8.49 10.27
C ASP A 76 2.46 -9.42 11.24
N LYS A 77 3.17 -10.41 10.71
CA LYS A 77 3.97 -11.35 11.49
C LYS A 77 5.14 -10.63 12.18
N GLU A 78 5.87 -9.81 11.44
CA GLU A 78 6.98 -9.00 11.96
C GLU A 78 6.53 -8.08 13.10
N ILE A 79 5.39 -7.39 12.94
CA ILE A 79 4.80 -6.56 14.01
C ILE A 79 4.49 -7.41 15.24
N ARG A 80 3.86 -8.59 15.08
CA ARG A 80 3.54 -9.47 16.22
C ARG A 80 4.78 -9.98 16.95
N GLU A 81 5.83 -10.34 16.21
CA GLU A 81 7.10 -10.77 16.79
C GLU A 81 7.77 -9.63 17.56
N MET A 82 7.80 -8.42 17.00
CA MET A 82 8.33 -7.25 17.71
C MET A 82 7.52 -6.90 18.96
N GLN A 83 6.19 -7.01 18.90
CA GLN A 83 5.32 -6.80 20.06
C GLN A 83 5.57 -7.85 21.16
N LYS A 84 5.80 -9.11 20.78
CA LYS A 84 6.18 -10.16 21.71
C LYS A 84 7.54 -9.84 22.37
N ASN A 85 8.53 -9.47 21.57
CA ASN A 85 9.87 -9.12 22.06
C ASN A 85 9.81 -7.92 23.02
N LEU A 86 9.04 -6.87 22.68
CA LEU A 86 8.82 -5.72 23.56
C LEU A 86 8.28 -6.17 24.93
N LYS A 87 7.27 -7.05 24.93
CA LYS A 87 6.70 -7.58 26.16
C LYS A 87 7.72 -8.38 26.97
N GLU A 88 8.56 -9.18 26.32
CA GLU A 88 9.62 -9.95 26.99
C GLU A 88 10.71 -9.04 27.58
N THR A 89 11.18 -8.03 26.84
CA THR A 89 12.15 -7.04 27.30
C THR A 89 11.64 -6.25 28.51
N LEU A 90 10.38 -5.80 28.49
CA LEU A 90 9.82 -5.03 29.61
C LEU A 90 9.60 -5.89 30.88
N ASN A 91 9.29 -7.18 30.73
CA ASN A 91 9.06 -8.10 31.85
C ASN A 91 10.32 -8.86 32.30
N SER A 92 11.44 -8.67 31.61
CA SER A 92 12.73 -9.23 31.99
C SER A 92 13.17 -8.71 33.36
N GLY A 93 13.54 -9.62 34.27
CA GLY A 93 14.17 -9.28 35.55
C GLY A 93 15.69 -9.31 35.51
N THR A 94 16.28 -9.62 34.35
CA THR A 94 17.72 -9.85 34.17
C THR A 94 18.50 -8.59 33.83
N ILE A 95 17.84 -7.56 33.30
CA ILE A 95 18.44 -6.27 32.92
C ILE A 95 17.92 -5.13 33.80
N SER A 96 18.73 -4.09 33.96
CA SER A 96 18.36 -2.93 34.76
C SER A 96 17.10 -2.25 34.20
N GLU A 97 16.37 -1.52 35.05
CA GLU A 97 15.19 -0.75 34.60
C GLU A 97 15.51 0.23 33.48
N GLN A 98 16.70 0.85 33.53
CA GLN A 98 17.13 1.84 32.56
C GLN A 98 17.45 1.23 31.19
N GLU A 99 18.06 0.03 31.19
CA GLU A 99 18.25 -0.76 29.96
C GLU A 99 16.92 -1.21 29.35
N ARG A 100 15.97 -1.69 30.18
CA ARG A 100 14.62 -2.08 29.71
C ARG A 100 13.88 -0.93 29.02
N CYS A 101 13.94 0.26 29.60
CA CYS A 101 13.33 1.45 29.00
C CYS A 101 13.96 1.80 27.65
N THR A 102 15.29 1.74 27.55
CA THR A 102 16.01 2.10 26.32
C THR A 102 15.77 1.10 25.19
N GLU A 103 15.91 -0.20 25.49
CA GLU A 103 15.64 -1.27 24.52
C GLU A 103 14.16 -1.32 24.11
N GLY A 104 13.25 -1.16 25.08
CA GLY A 104 11.82 -1.11 24.83
C GLY A 104 11.43 0.05 23.91
N ALA A 105 11.99 1.24 24.12
CA ALA A 105 11.75 2.40 23.25
C ALA A 105 12.22 2.14 21.81
N ALA A 106 13.40 1.54 21.63
CA ALA A 106 13.92 1.21 20.31
C ALA A 106 13.06 0.17 19.57
N ILE A 107 12.50 -0.82 20.28
CA ILE A 107 11.58 -1.81 19.70
C ILE A 107 10.25 -1.13 19.33
N GLN A 108 9.72 -0.27 20.19
CA GLN A 108 8.48 0.47 19.93
C GLN A 108 8.59 1.37 18.70
N GLU A 109 9.71 2.07 18.52
CA GLU A 109 9.93 2.91 17.34
C GLU A 109 9.90 2.08 16.04
N LYS A 110 10.49 0.88 16.05
CA LYS A 110 10.47 -0.05 14.91
C LYS A 110 9.06 -0.57 14.62
N ILE A 111 8.27 -0.86 15.66
CA ILE A 111 6.84 -1.22 15.51
C ILE A 111 6.10 -0.09 14.82
N ASP A 112 6.23 1.14 15.32
CA ASP A 112 5.54 2.31 14.78
C ASP A 112 5.91 2.58 13.31
N MET A 113 7.18 2.41 12.96
CA MET A 113 7.65 2.55 11.58
C MET A 113 7.05 1.49 10.67
N THR A 114 7.01 0.24 11.12
CA THR A 114 6.46 -0.90 10.35
C THR A 114 4.94 -0.78 10.21
N GLU A 115 4.25 -0.31 11.25
CA GLU A 115 2.82 -0.03 11.22
C GLU A 115 2.48 1.13 10.28
N LYS A 116 3.29 2.19 10.23
CA LYS A 116 3.13 3.26 9.23
C LYS A 116 3.19 2.70 7.81
N ILE A 117 4.15 1.82 7.53
CA ILE A 117 4.29 1.17 6.22
C ILE A 117 3.07 0.29 5.90
N ARG A 118 2.57 -0.45 6.89
CA ARG A 118 1.38 -1.30 6.76
C ARG A 118 0.09 -0.49 6.53
N TYR A 119 -0.11 0.57 7.31
CA TYR A 119 -1.38 1.29 7.40
C TYR A 119 -1.42 2.62 6.64
N GLN A 120 -0.43 2.91 5.80
CA GLN A 120 -0.37 4.14 4.99
C GLN A 120 -1.74 4.46 4.34
N LYS A 121 -2.41 3.45 3.78
CA LYS A 121 -3.72 3.60 3.13
C LYS A 121 -4.88 3.89 4.09
N ILE A 122 -4.91 3.25 5.27
CA ILE A 122 -6.00 3.48 6.25
C ILE A 122 -5.96 4.93 6.72
N ARG A 123 -4.75 5.45 6.95
CA ARG A 123 -4.54 6.84 7.39
C ARG A 123 -4.91 7.85 6.31
N ASP A 124 -4.49 7.65 5.06
CA ASP A 124 -4.85 8.55 3.95
C ASP A 124 -6.37 8.62 3.75
N ASN A 125 -7.06 7.48 3.85
CA ASN A 125 -8.51 7.41 3.70
C ASN A 125 -9.25 8.05 4.89
N THR A 126 -8.72 7.90 6.11
CA THR A 126 -9.26 8.55 7.31
C THR A 126 -9.05 10.07 7.28
N ALA A 127 -7.89 10.53 6.81
CA ALA A 127 -7.60 11.96 6.65
C ALA A 127 -8.44 12.61 5.53
N ALA A 128 -8.76 11.88 4.47
CA ALA A 128 -9.72 12.33 3.47
C ALA A 128 -11.14 12.41 4.05
N ARG A 129 -11.57 11.41 4.83
CA ARG A 129 -12.86 11.40 5.53
C ARG A 129 -13.02 12.59 6.47
N ASN A 130 -12.06 12.82 7.36
CA ASN A 130 -12.14 13.92 8.34
C ASN A 130 -12.25 15.28 7.63
N ARG A 131 -11.52 15.48 6.52
CA ARG A 131 -11.63 16.70 5.69
C ARG A 131 -13.01 16.87 5.04
N LEU A 132 -13.61 15.79 4.52
CA LEU A 132 -14.96 15.84 3.95
C LEU A 132 -16.02 16.10 5.03
N GLU A 133 -15.86 15.52 6.22
CA GLU A 133 -16.75 15.77 7.37
C GLU A 133 -16.63 17.21 7.90
N GLU A 134 -15.43 17.80 7.88
CA GLU A 134 -15.20 19.22 8.21
C GLU A 134 -15.86 20.16 7.18
N GLN A 135 -15.72 19.86 5.88
CA GLN A 135 -16.34 20.65 4.81
C GLN A 135 -17.87 20.52 4.80
N GLY A 136 -18.43 19.38 5.17
CA GLY A 136 -19.87 19.17 5.29
C GLY A 136 -20.51 19.87 6.50
N LYS A 137 -19.71 20.28 7.50
CA LYS A 137 -20.18 21.07 8.66
C LYS A 137 -20.16 22.58 8.41
N ALA A 138 -19.43 23.04 7.38
CA ALA A 138 -19.53 24.42 6.90
C ALA A 138 -20.84 24.55 6.11
N GLY A 139 -21.88 25.08 6.76
CA GLY A 139 -23.18 25.32 6.15
C GLY A 139 -23.10 26.17 4.87
N PRO A 140 -24.15 26.14 4.03
CA PRO A 140 -24.12 26.78 2.71
C PRO A 140 -23.78 28.27 2.84
N ILE A 141 -22.75 28.70 2.11
CA ILE A 141 -22.40 30.11 1.94
C ILE A 141 -23.65 30.82 1.39
N PRO A 142 -24.14 31.89 2.03
CA PRO A 142 -25.31 32.61 1.54
C PRO A 142 -24.96 33.19 0.16
N LYS A 143 -25.74 32.81 -0.85
CA LYS A 143 -25.64 33.42 -2.18
C LYS A 143 -26.07 34.88 -2.06
N ALA A 144 -25.18 35.79 -2.47
CA ALA A 144 -25.44 37.20 -2.64
C ALA A 144 -26.38 37.46 -3.83
#